data_AF-Q6W6P3-F1
#
_entry.id   AF-Q6W6P3-F1
#
_cell.length_a   1.000
_cell.length_b   1.000
_cell.length_c   1.000
_cell.angle_alpha   90.00
_cell.angle_beta   90.00
_cell.angle_gamma   90.00
#
_symmetry.space_group_name_H-M   'P 1'
#
loop_
_entity.id
_entity.type
_entity.pdbx_description
1 polymer ?
#
loop_
_entity_poly.entity_id
_entity_poly.type
_entity_poly.pdbx_seq_one_letter_code
_entity_poly.pdbx_strand_id
1 'polypeptide(L)' 'NLIGNRDIYKKVDWICEDCANIFRIDGLGMLCRKNCFRNIDFLWCVYASERHAQKDDLTRYVSILGQ' A
#
# COMPACT_ATOMS: atom_id res chain seq x y z
N ASN A 1 -3.15 17.95 -11.03
CA ASN A 1 -4.10 17.26 -10.12
C ASN A 1 -3.48 17.09 -8.76
N LEU A 2 -3.98 17.82 -7.76
CA LEU A 2 -3.65 17.60 -6.35
C LEU A 2 -4.48 16.39 -5.89
N ILE A 3 -3.83 15.25 -5.70
CA ILE A 3 -4.44 14.10 -5.03
C ILE A 3 -4.44 14.40 -3.52
N GLY A 4 -5.61 14.30 -2.87
CA GLY A 4 -5.73 14.54 -1.42
C GLY A 4 -5.38 13.30 -0.60
N ASN A 5 -5.03 13.48 0.68
CA ASN A 5 -4.65 12.38 1.59
C ASN A 5 -5.67 11.24 1.62
N ARG A 6 -6.98 11.55 1.51
CA ARG A 6 -8.03 10.53 1.45
C ARG A 6 -7.93 9.64 0.21
N ASP A 7 -7.60 10.21 -0.95
CA ASP A 7 -7.46 9.47 -2.20
C ASP A 7 -6.15 8.68 -2.21
N ILE A 8 -5.08 9.25 -1.64
CA ILE A 8 -3.83 8.53 -1.40
C ILE A 8 -4.09 7.30 -0.54
N TYR A 9 -4.77 7.47 0.60
CA TYR A 9 -5.09 6.39 1.52
C TYR A 9 -5.82 5.28 0.79
N LYS A 10 -6.94 5.58 0.12
CA LYS A 10 -7.72 4.57 -0.63
C LYS A 10 -6.86 3.82 -1.65
N LYS A 11 -5.97 4.52 -2.36
CA LYS A 11 -5.12 3.91 -3.38
C LYS A 11 -4.13 2.90 -2.78
N VAL A 12 -3.45 3.25 -1.69
CA VAL A 12 -2.51 2.33 -1.03
C VAL A 12 -3.23 1.23 -0.24
N ASP A 13 -4.45 1.51 0.22
CA ASP A 13 -5.31 0.56 0.91
C ASP A 13 -5.75 -0.61 0.03
N TRP A 14 -6.14 -0.32 -1.21
CA TRP A 14 -6.50 -1.34 -2.19
C TRP A 14 -5.35 -2.27 -2.56
N ILE A 15 -4.10 -1.80 -2.48
CA ILE A 15 -2.93 -2.67 -2.70
C ILE A 15 -2.84 -3.72 -1.59
N CYS A 16 -3.13 -3.35 -0.34
CA CYS A 16 -3.18 -4.30 0.76
C CYS A 16 -4.30 -5.33 0.61
N GLU A 17 -5.48 -4.91 0.14
CA GLU A 17 -6.59 -5.83 -0.13
C GLU A 17 -6.28 -6.79 -1.28
N ASP A 18 -5.77 -6.30 -2.41
CA ASP A 18 -5.37 -7.15 -3.55
C ASP A 18 -4.34 -8.20 -3.11
N CYS A 19 -3.32 -7.76 -2.38
CA CYS A 19 -2.27 -8.62 -1.85
C CYS A 19 -2.82 -9.69 -0.89
N ALA A 20 -3.70 -9.30 0.04
CA ALA A 20 -4.36 -10.23 0.95
C ALA A 20 -5.23 -11.25 0.19
N ASN A 21 -5.91 -10.83 -0.88
CA ASN A 21 -6.72 -11.71 -1.71
C ASN A 21 -5.89 -12.69 -2.55
N ILE A 22 -4.72 -12.25 -3.05
CA ILE A 22 -3.80 -13.11 -3.81
C ILE A 22 -3.28 -14.25 -2.95
N PHE A 23 -2.79 -13.95 -1.74
CA PHE A 23 -2.15 -14.96 -0.90
C PHE A 23 -3.11 -15.67 0.07
N ARG A 24 -4.28 -15.08 0.33
CA ARG A 24 -5.27 -15.58 1.30
C ARG A 24 -4.67 -15.81 2.69
N ILE A 25 -3.75 -14.93 3.10
CA ILE A 25 -3.10 -14.97 4.41
C ILE A 25 -3.89 -14.11 5.40
N ASP A 26 -4.35 -14.72 6.48
CA ASP A 26 -5.04 -14.02 7.55
C ASP A 26 -4.15 -12.92 8.16
N GLY A 27 -4.73 -11.73 8.31
CA GLY A 27 -4.03 -10.58 8.90
C GLY A 27 -3.03 -9.88 7.98
N LEU A 28 -2.77 -10.36 6.76
CA LEU A 28 -1.84 -9.71 5.83
C LEU A 28 -2.26 -8.27 5.47
N GLY A 29 -3.55 -8.05 5.24
CA GLY A 29 -4.08 -6.70 5.02
C GLY A 29 -3.80 -5.76 6.20
N MET A 30 -3.91 -6.26 7.43
CA MET A 30 -3.62 -5.50 8.66
C MET A 30 -2.13 -5.19 8.78
N LEU A 31 -1.25 -6.15 8.52
CA LEU A 31 0.20 -5.96 8.51
C LEU A 31 0.62 -4.94 7.45
N CYS A 32 0.07 -5.05 6.24
CA CYS A 32 0.31 -4.12 5.14
C CYS A 32 -0.08 -2.68 5.49
N ARG A 33 -1.23 -2.48 6.17
CA ARG A 33 -1.72 -1.15 6.60
C ARG A 33 -0.95 -0.57 7.80
N LYS A 34 -0.12 -1.36 8.49
CA LYS A 34 0.56 -0.95 9.73
C LYS A 34 1.46 0.27 9.52
N ASN A 35 1.59 1.12 10.55
CA ASN A 35 2.48 2.28 10.52
C ASN A 35 2.24 3.20 9.30
N CYS A 36 0.97 3.46 8.97
CA CYS A 36 0.57 4.23 7.79
C CYS A 36 1.24 3.70 6.51
N PHE A 37 1.24 2.38 6.30
CA PHE A 37 1.86 1.69 5.17
C PHE A 37 3.41 1.81 5.09
N ARG A 38 4.07 2.42 6.07
CA ARG A 38 5.55 2.52 6.17
C ARG A 38 6.13 1.27 6.82
N ASN A 39 6.00 0.15 6.14
CA ASN A 39 6.51 -1.13 6.58
C ASN A 39 6.92 -1.98 5.35
N ILE A 40 7.60 -3.10 5.62
CA ILE A 40 8.07 -3.99 4.57
C ILE A 40 6.91 -4.73 3.90
N ASP A 41 5.86 -5.10 4.64
CA ASP A 41 4.68 -5.82 4.12
C ASP A 41 3.97 -5.03 3.01
N PHE A 42 3.86 -3.71 3.14
CA PHE A 42 3.34 -2.85 2.08
C PHE A 42 4.18 -2.94 0.80
N LEU A 43 5.51 -2.87 0.92
CA LEU A 43 6.39 -3.02 -0.24
C LEU A 43 6.20 -4.40 -0.88
N TRP A 44 6.18 -5.48 -0.10
CA TRP A 44 5.89 -6.82 -0.60
C TRP A 44 4.56 -6.86 -1.35
N CYS A 45 3.51 -6.20 -0.85
CA CYS A 45 2.22 -6.14 -1.54
C CYS A 45 2.25 -5.32 -2.83
N VAL A 46 3.08 -4.27 -2.94
CA VAL A 46 3.33 -3.59 -4.21
C VAL A 46 3.99 -4.53 -5.22
N TYR A 47 4.96 -5.35 -4.80
CA TYR A 47 5.61 -6.33 -5.67
C TYR A 47 4.66 -7.46 -6.07
N ALA A 48 3.98 -8.10 -5.10
CA ALA A 48 3.13 -9.25 -5.34
C ALA A 48 1.89 -8.97 -6.19
N SER A 49 1.48 -7.71 -6.24
CA SER A 49 0.34 -7.27 -7.06
C SER A 49 0.77 -6.67 -8.40
N GLU A 50 1.99 -6.99 -8.86
CA GLU A 50 2.56 -6.62 -10.16
C GLU A 50 2.63 -5.09 -10.41
N ARG A 51 2.76 -4.29 -9.34
CA ARG A 51 2.80 -2.81 -9.39
C ARG A 51 4.22 -2.24 -9.36
N HIS A 52 5.22 -3.00 -9.79
CA HIS A 52 6.64 -2.62 -9.74
C HIS A 52 6.92 -1.23 -10.35
N ALA A 53 6.33 -0.95 -11.50
CA ALA A 53 6.53 0.32 -12.21
C ALA A 53 6.01 1.55 -11.43
N GLN A 54 5.10 1.36 -10.48
CA GLN A 54 4.51 2.43 -9.66
C GLN A 54 5.16 2.54 -8.26
N LYS A 55 6.17 1.70 -7.96
CA LYS A 55 6.74 1.59 -6.61
C LYS A 55 7.18 2.94 -6.04
N ASP A 56 7.89 3.75 -6.82
CA ASP A 56 8.45 5.01 -6.34
C ASP A 56 7.35 6.04 -6.03
N ASP A 57 6.33 6.12 -6.89
CA ASP A 57 5.15 6.96 -6.66
C ASP A 57 4.36 6.51 -5.43
N LEU A 58 4.16 5.20 -5.26
CA LEU A 58 3.46 4.63 -4.11
C LEU A 58 4.24 4.85 -2.81
N THR A 59 5.57 4.76 -2.85
CA THR A 59 6.44 5.06 -1.70
C THR A 59 6.36 6.54 -1.32
N ARG A 60 6.31 7.42 -2.32
CA ARG A 60 6.11 8.86 -2.12
C ARG A 60 4.74 9.15 -1.48
N TYR A 61 3.69 8.51 -1.97
CA TYR A 61 2.33 8.60 -1.41
C TYR A 61 2.26 8.19 0.06
N VAL A 62 2.85 7.04 0.41
CA VAL A 62 2.97 6.58 1.80
C VAL A 62 3.75 7.56 2.67
N SER A 63 4.77 8.21 2.10
CA SER A 63 5.53 9.26 2.80
C SER A 63 4.67 10.49 3.12
N ILE A 64 3.73 10.87 2.25
CA ILE A 64 2.80 11.99 2.48
C ILE A 64 1.79 11.65 3.60
N LEU A 65 1.30 10.41 3.67
CA LEU A 65 0.27 10.01 4.65
C LEU A 65 0.76 10.00 6.10
N GLY A 66 2.05 9.76 6.33
CA GLY A 66 2.62 9.73 7.69
C GLY A 66 3.31 11.04 8.09
N GLN A 67 2.93 12.16 7.47
CA GLN A 67 3.25 13.51 7.95
C GLN A 67 2.16 14.02 8.87
#